data_AF-A0A673BNE7-F1
#
_entry.id   AF-A0A673BNE7-F1
#
_cell.length_a   1.000
_cell.length_b   1.000
_cell.length_c   1.000
_cell.angle_alpha   90.00
_cell.angle_beta   90.00
_cell.angle_gamma   90.00
#
_symmetry.space_group_name_H-M   'P 1'
#
loop_
_entity.id
_entity.type
_entity.pdbx_description
1 polymer ?
#
loop_
_entity_poly.entity_id
_entity_poly.type
_entity_poly.pdbx_seq_one_letter_code
_entity_poly.pdbx_strand_id
1 'polypeptide(L)'
;MWGLPKLAHYIDDIAVDLEDVTKSVTEGFSAVSAEIKALRNVALQNRAALDYMLASSGGVCHIIGQECCTFIPDASGNLTYLAHTVCPMHTKKSGSILNMHVFYFQPMTSHLKPVRV
;
A
#
# COMPACT_ATOMS: atom_id res chain seq x y z
N MET A 1 -30.91 -2.27 26.77
CA MET A 1 -29.98 -1.82 27.83
C MET A 1 -29.50 -0.42 27.49
N TRP A 2 -29.76 0.57 28.34
CA TRP A 2 -29.28 1.95 28.17
C TRP A 2 -28.10 2.15 29.13
N GLY A 3 -26.93 2.59 28.63
CA GLY A 3 -25.70 2.77 29.42
C GLY A 3 -24.41 2.47 28.64
N LEU A 4 -23.25 2.59 29.30
CA LEU A 4 -21.91 2.39 28.73
C LEU A 4 -21.73 1.07 27.93
N PRO A 5 -22.34 -0.08 28.30
CA PRO A 5 -22.18 -1.33 27.54
C PRO A 5 -22.71 -1.24 26.10
N LYS A 6 -23.79 -0.48 25.87
CA LYS A 6 -24.36 -0.30 24.51
C LYS A 6 -23.40 0.47 23.60
N LEU A 7 -22.67 1.44 24.15
CA LEU A 7 -21.67 2.20 23.42
C LEU A 7 -20.45 1.34 23.05
N ALA A 8 -20.03 0.43 23.95
CA ALA A 8 -18.93 -0.48 23.69
C ALA A 8 -19.19 -1.39 22.47
N HIS A 9 -20.42 -1.90 22.31
CA HIS A 9 -20.80 -2.68 21.14
C HIS A 9 -20.75 -1.86 19.84
N TYR A 10 -21.17 -0.59 19.89
CA TYR A 10 -21.12 0.29 18.70
C TYR A 10 -19.69 0.56 18.21
N ILE A 11 -18.73 0.65 19.13
CA ILE A 11 -17.32 0.82 18.78
C ILE A 11 -16.74 -0.48 18.18
N ASP A 12 -17.19 -1.64 18.67
CA ASP A 12 -16.78 -2.96 18.16
C ASP A 12 -17.28 -3.16 16.72
N ASP A 13 -18.54 -2.82 16.45
CA ASP A 13 -19.13 -2.89 15.11
C ASP A 13 -18.34 -2.02 14.11
N ILE A 14 -18.01 -0.78 14.50
CA ILE A 14 -17.19 0.11 13.66
C ILE A 14 -15.79 -0.44 13.41
N ALA A 15 -15.19 -1.12 14.38
CA ALA A 15 -13.86 -1.70 14.22
C ALA A 15 -13.87 -2.83 13.18
N VAL A 16 -14.92 -3.66 13.17
CA VAL A 16 -15.10 -4.71 12.17
C VAL A 16 -15.32 -4.13 10.77
N ASP A 17 -16.17 -3.11 10.65
CA ASP A 17 -16.41 -2.44 9.36
C ASP A 17 -15.11 -1.82 8.81
N LEU A 18 -14.28 -1.25 9.68
CA LEU A 18 -12.99 -0.69 9.29
C LEU A 18 -12.00 -1.77 8.80
N GLU A 19 -12.01 -2.96 9.40
CA GLU A 19 -11.20 -4.09 8.92
C GLU A 19 -11.59 -4.50 7.51
N ASP A 20 -12.89 -4.54 7.22
CA ASP A 20 -13.42 -4.91 5.90
C ASP A 20 -13.04 -3.88 4.83
N VAL A 21 -13.26 -2.59 5.13
CA VAL A 21 -12.82 -1.49 4.27
C VAL A 21 -11.32 -1.59 4.00
N THR A 22 -10.52 -1.88 5.02
CA THR A 22 -9.06 -1.95 4.88
C THR A 22 -8.62 -3.13 4.01
N LYS A 23 -9.29 -4.29 4.10
CA LYS A 23 -9.04 -5.43 3.21
C LYS A 23 -9.31 -5.06 1.75
N SER A 24 -10.48 -4.50 1.47
CA SER A 24 -10.87 -4.05 0.13
C SER A 24 -9.87 -3.04 -0.45
N VAL A 25 -9.41 -2.09 0.37
CA VAL A 25 -8.38 -1.11 -0.02
C VAL A 25 -7.04 -1.79 -0.36
N THR A 26 -6.57 -2.73 0.46
CA THR A 26 -5.31 -3.45 0.19
C THR A 26 -5.37 -4.28 -1.08
N GLU A 27 -6.49 -4.97 -1.32
CA GLU A 27 -6.72 -5.74 -2.54
C GLU A 27 -6.75 -4.82 -3.77
N GLY A 28 -7.48 -3.70 -3.69
CA GLY A 28 -7.51 -2.68 -4.75
C GLY A 28 -6.12 -2.13 -5.09
N PHE A 29 -5.31 -1.78 -4.08
CA PHE A 29 -3.94 -1.33 -4.32
C PHE A 29 -3.05 -2.41 -4.93
N SER A 30 -3.22 -3.67 -4.54
CA SER A 30 -2.46 -4.77 -5.13
C SER A 30 -2.78 -4.95 -6.62
N ALA A 31 -4.05 -4.88 -7.00
CA ALA A 31 -4.49 -4.97 -8.40
C ALA A 31 -3.94 -3.81 -9.23
N VAL A 32 -4.10 -2.57 -8.74
CA VAL A 32 -3.60 -1.36 -9.43
C VAL A 32 -2.07 -1.37 -9.56
N SER A 33 -1.35 -1.90 -8.57
CA SER A 33 0.11 -1.99 -8.61
C SER A 33 0.62 -2.84 -9.78
N ALA A 34 -0.08 -3.94 -10.09
CA ALA A 34 0.26 -4.82 -11.20
C ALA A 34 -0.04 -4.17 -12.55
N GLU A 35 -1.18 -3.48 -12.66
CA GLU A 35 -1.57 -2.76 -13.89
C GLU A 35 -0.59 -1.63 -14.23
N ILE A 36 -0.21 -0.81 -13.23
CA ILE A 36 0.77 0.28 -13.44
C ILE A 36 2.12 -0.27 -13.90
N LYS A 37 2.56 -1.41 -13.34
CA LYS A 37 3.80 -2.08 -13.75
C LYS A 37 3.73 -2.54 -15.21
N ALA A 38 2.60 -3.12 -15.61
CA ALA A 38 2.39 -3.55 -17.00
C ALA A 38 2.38 -2.35 -17.95
N LEU A 39 1.63 -1.28 -17.63
CA LEU A 39 1.58 -0.06 -18.43
C LEU A 39 2.96 0.60 -18.58
N ARG A 40 3.75 0.64 -17.51
CA ARG A 40 5.14 1.13 -17.55
C ARG A 40 6.00 0.32 -18.52
N ASN A 41 5.90 -1.02 -18.47
CA ASN A 41 6.66 -1.88 -19.38
C ASN A 41 6.27 -1.65 -20.85
N VAL A 42 4.97 -1.50 -21.12
CA VAL A 42 4.48 -1.18 -22.47
C VAL A 42 4.97 0.20 -22.91
N ALA A 43 4.93 1.22 -22.05
CA ALA A 43 5.43 2.55 -22.37
C ALA A 43 6.94 2.55 -22.69
N LEU A 44 7.74 1.78 -21.93
CA LEU A 44 9.17 1.61 -22.18
C LEU A 44 9.45 0.87 -23.49
N GLN A 45 8.69 -0.18 -23.80
CA GLN A 45 8.79 -0.90 -25.07
C GLN A 45 8.41 -0.01 -26.26
N ASN A 46 7.33 0.77 -26.12
CA ASN A 46 6.90 1.72 -27.13
C ASN A 46 7.97 2.80 -27.37
N ARG A 47 8.58 3.34 -26.31
CA ARG A 47 9.70 4.28 -26.44
C ARG A 47 10.87 3.66 -27.19
N ALA A 48 11.27 2.44 -26.85
CA ALA A 48 12.35 1.74 -27.53
C ALA A 48 12.05 1.47 -29.03
N ALA A 49 10.81 1.08 -29.35
CA ALA A 49 10.38 0.87 -30.73
C ALA A 49 10.38 2.18 -31.53
N LEU A 50 9.85 3.27 -30.95
CA LEU A 50 9.86 4.58 -31.58
C LEU A 50 11.28 5.13 -31.73
N ASP A 51 12.17 4.91 -30.76
CA ASP A 51 13.58 5.29 -30.87
C ASP A 51 14.28 4.54 -32.01
N TYR A 52 13.96 3.26 -32.21
CA TYR A 52 14.47 2.50 -33.35
C TYR A 52 13.96 3.04 -34.68
N MET A 53 12.66 3.31 -34.79
CA MET A 53 12.07 3.88 -36.01
C MET A 53 12.60 5.28 -36.32
N LEU A 54 12.88 6.07 -35.30
CA LEU A 54 13.37 7.43 -35.41
C LEU A 54 14.90 7.53 -35.32
N ALA A 55 15.62 6.39 -35.35
CA ALA A 55 17.07 6.37 -35.19
C ALA A 55 17.80 7.26 -36.22
N SER A 56 17.29 7.33 -37.46
CA SER A 56 17.81 8.22 -38.51
C SER A 56 17.57 9.71 -38.24
N SER A 57 16.58 10.03 -37.42
CA SER A 57 16.16 11.39 -37.05
C SER A 57 16.63 11.78 -35.65
N GLY A 58 17.51 10.99 -35.03
CA GLY A 58 18.04 11.24 -33.67
C GLY A 58 17.22 10.64 -32.53
N GLY A 59 16.23 9.80 -32.82
CA GLY A 59 15.35 9.15 -31.83
C GLY A 59 14.19 10.04 -31.37
N VAL A 60 13.35 9.51 -30.47
CA VAL A 60 12.21 10.23 -29.88
C VAL A 60 12.66 11.49 -29.16
N CYS A 61 13.82 11.45 -28.50
CA CYS A 61 14.35 12.57 -27.73
C CYS A 61 14.81 13.75 -28.58
N HIS A 62 15.31 13.49 -29.79
CA HIS A 62 15.68 14.57 -30.70
C HIS A 62 14.45 15.29 -31.25
N ILE A 63 13.33 14.57 -31.45
CA ILE A 63 12.08 15.13 -31.96
C ILE A 63 11.27 15.85 -30.87
N ILE A 64 11.18 15.28 -29.67
CA ILE A 64 10.41 15.87 -28.56
C ILE A 64 11.19 16.99 -27.85
N GLY A 65 12.53 16.94 -27.81
CA GLY A 65 13.36 17.92 -27.14
C GLY A 65 13.45 17.71 -25.61
N GLN A 66 13.54 18.79 -24.84
CA GLN A 66 13.85 18.79 -23.39
C GLN A 66 12.87 17.94 -22.55
N GLU A 67 11.60 17.83 -22.97
CA GLU A 67 10.55 17.09 -22.25
C GLU A 67 10.66 15.55 -22.39
N CYS A 68 11.53 15.06 -23.28
CA CYS A 68 11.68 13.62 -23.50
C CYS A 68 12.35 12.89 -22.33
N CYS A 69 13.25 13.53 -21.58
CA CYS A 69 14.03 12.87 -20.52
C CYS A 69 13.25 12.70 -19.20
N THR A 70 11.92 12.56 -19.27
CA THR A 70 11.10 12.27 -18.10
C THR A 70 11.36 10.83 -17.64
N PHE A 71 11.86 10.69 -16.42
CA PHE A 71 12.04 9.42 -15.75
C PHE A 71 10.66 8.82 -15.43
N ILE A 72 10.43 7.56 -15.79
CA ILE A 72 9.20 6.84 -15.44
C ILE A 72 9.45 6.10 -14.10
N PRO A 73 8.99 6.64 -12.96
CA PRO A 73 9.26 6.07 -11.65
C PRO A 73 8.58 4.71 -11.51
N ASP A 74 9.25 3.80 -10.80
CA ASP A 74 8.66 2.53 -10.39
C ASP A 74 8.08 2.65 -8.98
N ALA A 75 6.81 3.05 -8.91
CA ALA A 75 6.09 3.15 -7.64
C ALA A 75 5.55 1.80 -7.15
N SER A 76 5.70 0.71 -7.92
CA SER A 76 5.11 -0.59 -7.57
C SER A 76 5.62 -1.10 -6.22
N GLY A 77 6.92 -0.97 -5.96
CA GLY A 77 7.52 -1.34 -4.67
C GLY A 77 7.04 -0.50 -3.48
N ASN A 78 6.75 0.79 -3.70
CA ASN A 78 6.18 1.65 -2.66
C ASN A 78 4.72 1.27 -2.37
N LEU A 79 3.94 0.95 -3.41
CA LEU A 79 2.53 0.58 -3.25
C LEU A 79 2.36 -0.79 -2.59
N THR A 80 3.22 -1.77 -2.92
CA THR A 80 3.27 -3.06 -2.22
C THR A 80 3.72 -2.91 -0.77
N TYR A 81 4.66 -1.98 -0.48
CA TYR A 81 5.06 -1.67 0.89
C TYR A 81 3.92 -1.05 1.71
N LEU A 82 3.10 -0.17 1.10
CA LEU A 82 1.90 0.37 1.75
C LEU A 82 0.89 -0.75 2.05
N ALA A 83 0.64 -1.65 1.11
CA ALA A 83 -0.19 -2.83 1.36
C ALA A 83 0.38 -3.69 2.51
N HIS A 84 1.70 -3.88 2.58
CA HIS A 84 2.36 -4.67 3.61
C HIS A 84 2.50 -3.96 4.97
N THR A 85 2.38 -2.63 5.04
CA THR A 85 2.41 -1.87 6.31
C THR A 85 1.02 -1.68 6.89
N VAL A 86 0.00 -1.63 6.04
CA VAL A 86 -1.41 -1.61 6.44
C VAL A 86 -1.87 -3.01 6.89
N CYS A 87 -1.43 -4.09 6.23
CA CYS A 87 -1.81 -5.47 6.54
C CYS A 87 -1.48 -5.99 7.99
N PRO A 88 -0.33 -5.69 8.64
CA PRO A 88 -0.02 -6.19 9.98
C PRO A 88 -0.91 -5.60 11.08
N MET A 89 -1.59 -4.47 10.81
CA MET A 89 -2.59 -3.91 11.74
C MET A 89 -3.82 -4.82 11.90
N HIS A 90 -4.02 -5.81 11.00
CA HIS A 90 -5.17 -6.72 10.98
C HIS A 90 -5.04 -7.95 11.89
N THR A 91 -3.93 -8.14 12.62
CA THR A 91 -3.69 -9.39 13.39
C THR A 91 -4.21 -9.36 14.84
N LYS A 92 -4.74 -8.23 15.32
CA LYS A 92 -5.56 -8.20 16.53
C LYS A 92 -7.03 -8.19 16.14
N LYS A 93 -7.68 -9.36 16.18
CA LYS A 93 -9.15 -9.36 16.35
C LYS A 93 -9.44 -8.49 17.57
N SER A 94 -10.22 -7.42 17.39
CA SER A 94 -10.84 -6.69 18.50
C SER A 94 -11.68 -7.71 19.28
N GLY A 95 -11.09 -8.30 20.32
CA GLY A 95 -11.88 -8.87 21.39
C GLY A 95 -12.63 -7.70 22.00
N SER A 96 -13.95 -7.82 22.11
CA SER A 96 -14.87 -6.80 22.60
C SER A 96 -14.22 -5.97 23.70
N ILE A 97 -14.36 -4.64 23.66
CA ILE A 97 -13.73 -3.67 24.59
C ILE A 97 -14.02 -4.01 26.08
N LEU A 98 -15.02 -4.84 26.34
CA LEU A 98 -15.35 -5.42 27.65
C LEU A 98 -14.34 -6.47 28.17
N ASN A 99 -13.45 -7.00 27.32
CA ASN A 99 -12.41 -8.00 27.62
C ASN A 99 -10.98 -7.46 27.37
N MET A 100 -10.76 -6.17 27.63
CA MET A 100 -9.47 -5.55 27.39
C MET A 100 -8.45 -5.91 28.48
N HIS A 101 -7.72 -7.01 28.29
CA HIS A 101 -6.31 -7.02 28.69
C HIS A 101 -5.58 -6.06 27.73
N VAL A 102 -5.09 -4.94 28.28
CA VAL A 102 -4.40 -3.88 27.53
C VAL A 102 -3.07 -4.43 26.98
N PHE A 103 -3.09 -4.94 25.75
CA PHE A 103 -1.85 -5.27 25.02
C PHE A 103 -1.31 -3.99 24.39
N TYR A 104 -0.31 -3.37 25.03
CA TYR A 104 0.40 -2.21 24.50
C TYR A 104 1.11 -2.52 23.17
N PHE A 105 1.08 -1.51 22.31
CA PHE A 105 1.68 -1.46 20.97
C PHE A 105 3.22 -1.50 21.08
N GLN A 106 3.88 -2.50 20.50
CA GLN A 106 5.32 -2.44 20.22
C GLN A 106 5.58 -2.66 18.73
N PRO A 107 6.16 -1.69 18.01
CA PRO A 107 6.63 -1.92 16.66
C PRO A 107 7.91 -2.77 16.72
N MET A 108 7.96 -3.76 15.85
CA MET A 108 9.06 -4.70 15.69
C MET A 108 10.31 -3.95 15.22
N THR A 109 11.21 -3.61 16.15
CA THR A 109 12.63 -3.44 15.84
C THR A 109 13.42 -4.45 16.65
N SER A 110 14.22 -5.22 15.91
CA SER A 110 15.13 -6.25 16.38
C SER A 110 16.09 -5.70 17.44
N HIS A 111 15.84 -6.00 18.71
CA HIS A 111 16.81 -6.33 19.77
C HIS A 111 16.07 -6.33 21.12
N LEU A 112 15.58 -7.50 21.55
CA LEU A 112 15.01 -7.68 22.89
C LEU A 112 16.10 -7.51 23.95
N LYS A 113 15.94 -6.56 24.87
CA LYS A 113 16.51 -6.66 26.22
C LYS A 113 15.37 -6.76 27.23
N PRO A 114 15.39 -7.75 28.13
CA PRO A 114 14.37 -7.89 29.16
C PRO A 114 14.59 -6.84 30.26
N VAL A 115 13.56 -6.04 30.55
CA VAL A 115 13.49 -5.31 31.83
C VAL A 115 12.65 -6.16 32.78
N ARG A 116 13.28 -6.57 33.87
CA ARG A 116 12.67 -7.31 34.97
C ARG A 116 11.85 -6.32 35.81
N VAL A 117 10.56 -6.66 35.97
CA VAL A 117 9.49 -6.11 36.84
C VAL A 117 9.74 -4.80 37.56
#